data_AF-A0A662L230-F1
#
_entry.id   AF-A0A662L230-F1
#
_cell.length_a   1.000
_cell.length_b   1.000
_cell.length_c   1.000
_cell.angle_alpha   90.00
_cell.angle_beta   90.00
_cell.angle_gamma   90.00
#
_symmetry.space_group_name_H-M   'P 1'
#
loop_
_entity.id
_entity.type
_entity.pdbx_description
1 polymer ?
#
loop_
_entity_poly.entity_id
_entity_poly.type
_entity_poly.pdbx_seq_one_letter_code
_entity_poly.pdbx_strand_id
1 'polypeptide(L)'
;MNRQEKKGKRIGRARRISDETIQRIIELRKHGKYIREIARVVGVSKSHVWRIVKTVHQHFLTLILTCKRLIVRYFNNPQFHYISYA
;
A
#
# COMPACT_ATOMS: atom_id res chain seq x y z
N MET A 1 -15.65 -45.22 0.57
CA MET A 1 -16.50 -43.99 0.56
C MET A 1 -15.60 -42.77 0.54
N ASN A 2 -15.78 -41.90 -0.46
CA ASN A 2 -14.81 -40.89 -0.88
C ASN A 2 -15.01 -39.56 -0.11
N ARG A 3 -14.00 -39.13 0.65
CA ARG A 3 -14.01 -37.94 1.54
C ARG A 3 -13.68 -36.65 0.78
N GLN A 4 -14.37 -36.40 -0.33
CA GLN A 4 -14.24 -35.16 -1.10
C GLN A 4 -15.62 -34.57 -1.36
N GLU A 5 -16.37 -34.31 -0.29
CA GLU A 5 -17.55 -33.47 -0.39
C GLU A 5 -17.12 -32.02 -0.62
N LYS A 6 -17.51 -31.53 -1.80
CA LYS A 6 -17.24 -30.23 -2.37
C LYS A 6 -17.62 -29.11 -1.39
N LYS A 7 -16.63 -28.48 -0.74
CA LYS A 7 -16.83 -27.22 -0.03
C LYS A 7 -17.13 -26.12 -1.05
N GLY A 8 -18.41 -25.87 -1.29
CA GLY A 8 -18.88 -24.77 -2.13
C GLY A 8 -18.19 -23.47 -1.73
N LYS A 9 -17.56 -22.81 -2.70
CA LYS A 9 -16.89 -21.52 -2.52
C LYS A 9 -17.98 -20.47 -2.27
N ARG A 10 -18.37 -20.26 -1.00
CA ARG A 10 -19.25 -19.15 -0.62
C ARG A 10 -18.54 -17.85 -0.99
N ILE A 11 -18.94 -17.24 -2.10
CA ILE A 11 -18.45 -15.92 -2.51
C ILE A 11 -19.09 -14.92 -1.54
N GLY A 12 -18.44 -14.71 -0.40
CA GLY A 12 -18.87 -13.71 0.56
C GLY A 12 -18.91 -12.34 -0.11
N ARG A 13 -19.97 -11.59 0.11
CA ARG A 13 -20.11 -10.20 -0.35
C ARG A 13 -18.87 -9.42 0.10
N ALA A 14 -18.17 -8.78 -0.84
CA ALA A 14 -17.03 -7.94 -0.51
C ALA A 14 -17.51 -6.87 0.49
N ARG A 15 -17.06 -6.98 1.74
CA ARG A 15 -17.39 -6.03 2.80
C ARG A 15 -16.75 -4.70 2.39
N ARG A 16 -17.55 -3.74 1.95
CA ARG A 16 -17.10 -2.36 1.72
C ARG A 16 -16.61 -1.85 3.08
N ILE A 17 -15.31 -1.67 3.21
CA ILE A 17 -14.74 -1.03 4.40
C ILE A 17 -14.98 0.48 4.25
N SER A 18 -15.36 1.14 5.34
CA SER A 18 -15.42 2.60 5.39
C SER A 18 -14.02 3.19 5.19
N ASP A 19 -13.92 4.23 4.38
CA ASP A 19 -12.66 4.93 4.12
C ASP A 19 -11.99 5.42 5.42
N GLU A 20 -12.79 5.74 6.44
CA GLU A 20 -12.35 6.11 7.79
C GLU A 20 -11.51 5.00 8.46
N THR A 21 -11.91 3.74 8.29
CA THR A 21 -11.22 2.57 8.85
C THR A 21 -9.86 2.38 8.19
N ILE A 22 -9.78 2.64 6.87
CA ILE A 22 -8.53 2.56 6.11
C ILE A 22 -7.58 3.66 6.60
N GLN A 23 -8.08 4.88 6.75
CA GLN A 23 -7.30 6.00 7.24
C GLN A 23 -6.70 5.73 8.62
N ARG A 24 -7.51 5.18 9.54
CA ARG A 24 -7.06 4.84 10.90
C ARG A 24 -5.98 3.74 10.90
N ILE A 25 -6.07 2.76 10.00
CA ILE A 25 -5.03 1.74 9.82
C ILE A 25 -3.71 2.36 9.33
N ILE A 26 -3.79 3.30 8.39
CA ILE A 26 -2.62 3.99 7.83
C ILE A 26 -1.93 4.84 8.91
N GLU A 27 -2.69 5.61 9.69
CA GLU A 27 -2.18 6.44 10.77
C GLU A 27 -1.48 5.59 11.84
N LEU A 28 -2.13 4.52 12.32
CA LEU A 28 -1.52 3.63 13.31
C LEU A 28 -0.24 2.98 12.76
N ARG A 29 -0.18 2.67 11.46
CA ARG A 29 1.03 2.14 10.83
C ARG A 29 2.13 3.19 10.73
N LYS A 30 1.80 4.46 10.45
CA LYS A 30 2.75 5.59 10.47
C LYS A 30 3.36 5.79 11.86
N HIS A 31 2.58 5.60 12.92
CA HIS A 31 3.07 5.59 14.31
C HIS A 31 3.87 4.34 14.70
N GLY A 32 4.18 3.45 13.75
CA GLY A 32 5.02 2.27 13.98
C GLY A 32 4.33 1.11 14.69
N LYS A 33 3.01 1.16 14.90
CA LYS A 33 2.28 0.07 15.58
C LYS A 33 2.35 -1.23 14.79
N TYR A 34 2.36 -2.35 15.51
CA TYR A 34 2.38 -3.67 14.89
C TYR A 34 1.00 -4.01 14.32
N ILE A 35 0.98 -4.76 13.21
CA ILE A 35 -0.26 -5.22 12.54
C ILE A 35 -1.23 -5.91 13.53
N ARG A 36 -0.68 -6.65 14.51
CA ARG A 36 -1.47 -7.34 15.54
C ARG A 36 -2.22 -6.38 16.45
N GLU A 37 -1.61 -5.26 16.81
CA GLU A 37 -2.22 -4.22 17.66
C GLU A 37 -3.25 -3.43 16.87
N ILE A 38 -2.92 -3.06 15.62
CA ILE A 38 -3.84 -2.37 14.71
C ILE A 38 -5.12 -3.19 14.50
N ALA A 39 -4.98 -4.50 14.30
CA ALA A 39 -6.12 -5.42 14.19
C ALA A 39 -7.02 -5.40 15.43
N ARG A 40 -6.43 -5.35 16.64
CA ARG A 40 -7.20 -5.27 17.90
C ARG A 40 -7.91 -3.93 18.05
N VAL A 41 -7.23 -2.82 17.74
CA VAL A 41 -7.77 -1.46 17.89
C VAL A 41 -8.90 -1.19 16.90
N VAL A 42 -8.76 -1.68 15.67
CA VAL A 42 -9.71 -1.40 14.58
C VAL A 42 -10.78 -2.49 14.45
N GLY A 43 -10.62 -3.64 15.13
CA GLY A 43 -11.60 -4.73 15.11
C GLY A 43 -11.63 -5.50 13.77
N VAL A 44 -10.57 -5.44 12.99
CA VAL A 44 -10.44 -6.13 11.69
C VAL A 44 -9.42 -7.27 11.76
N SER A 45 -9.58 -8.27 10.88
CA SER A 45 -8.66 -9.40 10.85
C SER A 45 -7.25 -8.98 10.42
N LYS A 46 -6.23 -9.65 10.96
CA LYS A 46 -4.80 -9.40 10.66
C LYS A 46 -4.50 -9.46 9.16
N SER A 47 -5.08 -10.44 8.46
CA SER A 47 -4.93 -10.62 7.02
C SER A 47 -5.48 -9.43 6.23
N HIS A 48 -6.52 -8.78 6.75
CA HIS A 48 -7.11 -7.60 6.12
C HIS A 48 -6.21 -6.36 6.30
N VAL A 49 -5.73 -6.13 7.52
CA VAL A 49 -4.78 -5.05 7.83
C VAL A 49 -3.52 -5.18 6.97
N TRP A 50 -2.97 -6.40 6.84
CA TRP A 50 -1.81 -6.66 6.01
C TRP A 50 -2.06 -6.30 4.53
N ARG A 51 -3.23 -6.64 3.99
CA ARG A 51 -3.59 -6.30 2.62
C ARG A 51 -3.61 -4.79 2.40
N ILE A 52 -4.24 -4.04 3.31
CA ILE A 52 -4.34 -2.57 3.22
C ILE A 52 -2.95 -1.92 3.32
N VAL A 53 -2.15 -2.31 4.32
CA VAL A 53 -0.79 -1.79 4.50
C VAL A 53 0.09 -2.09 3.29
N LYS A 54 -0.03 -3.30 2.71
CA LYS A 54 0.70 -3.67 1.50
C LYS A 54 0.32 -2.80 0.30
N THR A 55 -0.98 -2.57 0.07
CA THR A 55 -1.44 -1.71 -1.04
C THR A 55 -0.90 -0.28 -0.91
N VAL A 56 -0.93 0.29 0.30
CA VAL A 56 -0.40 1.64 0.56
C VAL A 56 1.12 1.69 0.40
N HIS A 57 1.85 0.69 0.90
CA HIS A 57 3.30 0.64 0.77
C HIS A 57 3.77 0.51 -0.69
N GLN A 58 3.06 -0.29 -1.48
CA GLN A 58 3.35 -0.44 -2.92
C GLN A 58 3.17 0.88 -3.68
N HIS A 59 2.15 1.68 -3.35
CA HIS A 59 1.97 3.02 -3.92
C HIS A 59 3.07 4.01 -3.51
N PHE A 60 3.58 3.92 -2.29
CA PHE A 60 4.63 4.81 -1.82
C PHE A 60 5.99 4.50 -2.45
N LEU A 61 6.33 3.21 -2.59
CA LEU A 61 7.56 2.78 -3.26
C LEU A 61 7.57 3.14 -4.74
N THR A 62 6.44 2.96 -5.45
CA THR A 62 6.36 3.38 -6.85
C THR A 62 6.51 4.88 -7.00
N LEU A 63 5.90 5.69 -6.12
CA LEU A 63 6.04 7.15 -6.13
C LEU A 63 7.52 7.58 -5.95
N ILE A 64 8.20 7.04 -4.93
CA ILE A 64 9.62 7.33 -4.68
C ILE A 64 10.49 6.91 -5.87
N LEU A 65 10.26 5.72 -6.44
CA LEU A 65 11.03 5.22 -7.58
C LEU A 65 10.78 6.03 -8.85
N THR A 66 9.55 6.52 -9.07
CA THR A 66 9.24 7.45 -10.17
C THR A 66 9.92 8.79 -9.98
N CYS A 67 9.90 9.37 -8.78
CA CYS A 67 10.62 10.61 -8.47
C CYS A 67 12.13 10.45 -8.69
N LYS A 68 12.73 9.34 -8.25
CA LYS A 68 14.15 9.04 -8.46
C LYS A 68 14.50 8.92 -9.95
N ARG A 69 13.65 8.26 -10.74
CA ARG A 69 13.80 8.19 -12.21
C ARG A 69 13.68 9.57 -12.88
N LEU A 70 12.79 10.43 -12.41
CA LEU A 70 12.63 11.80 -12.93
C LEU A 70 13.84 12.69 -12.61
N ILE A 71 14.36 12.63 -11.38
CA ILE A 71 15.54 13.40 -10.98
C ILE A 71 16.76 13.00 -11.82
N VAL A 72 16.98 11.69 -12.02
CA VAL A 72 18.06 11.18 -12.87
C VAL A 72 17.89 11.64 -14.32
N ARG A 73 16.66 11.61 -14.87
CA ARG A 73 16.37 12.14 -16.21
C ARG A 73 16.62 13.63 -16.33
N TYR A 74 16.27 14.40 -15.31
CA TYR A 74 16.49 15.85 -15.28
C TYR A 74 17.99 16.19 -15.26
N PHE A 75 18.78 15.49 -14.44
CA PHE A 75 20.22 15.70 -14.32
C PHE A 75 21.04 15.19 -15.52
N ASN A 76 20.56 14.19 -16.26
CA ASN A 76 21.27 13.63 -17.43
C ASN A 76 20.80 14.25 -18.76
N ASN A 77 20.11 15.39 -18.73
CA ASN A 77 19.67 16.08 -19.93
C ASN A 77 20.64 17.23 -20.26
N PRO A 78 21.51 17.09 -21.28
CA PRO A 78 22.55 18.09 -21.60
C PRO A 78 22.00 19.39 -22.20
N GLN A 79 20.69 19.49 -22.47
CA GLN A 79 20.04 20.68 -23.03
C GLN A 79 19.97 21.89 -22.08
N PHE A 80 20.30 21.73 -20.78
CA PHE A 80 20.28 22.82 -19.79
C PHE A 80 21.66 23.44 -19.51
N HIS A 81 22.68 23.14 -20.30
CA HIS A 81 24.03 23.64 -20.07
C HIS A 81 24.41 24.77 -21.03
N TYR A 82 23.64 25.88 -21.06
CA TYR A 82 24.01 27.01 -21.94
C TYR A 82 23.51 28.40 -21.51
N ILE A 83 23.65 28.81 -20.24
CA ILE A 83 23.72 30.26 -19.93
C ILE A 83 24.58 30.50 -18.69
N SER A 84 25.92 30.52 -18.85
CA SER A 84 26.82 31.07 -17.83
C SER A 84 28.12 31.66 -18.40
N TYR A 85 28.27 31.79 -19.71
CA TYR A 85 29.43 32.44 -20.31
C TYR A 85 28.98 33.36 -21.44
N ALA A 86 28.75 34.63 -21.08
CA ALA A 86 28.99 35.84 -21.88
C ALA A 86 28.48 37.04 -21.09
#